data_AF-A0A9D4TMH3-F1
#
_entry.id   AF-A0A9D4TMH3-F1
#
_cell.length_a   1.000
_cell.length_b   1.000
_cell.length_c   1.000
_cell.angle_alpha   90.00
_cell.angle_beta   90.00
_cell.angle_gamma   90.00
#
_symmetry.space_group_name_H-M   'P 1'
#
loop_
_entity.id
_entity.type
_entity.pdbx_description
1 polymer ?
#
loop_
_entity_poly.entity_id
_entity_poly.type
_entity_poly.pdbx_seq_one_letter_code
_entity_poly.pdbx_strand_id
1 'polypeptide(L)'
;MGQSSSSLQDDEMSLDSGVRITQGLLERLDGKPTQRKPPGGGGRAATRSGEQRESAAAAAALVMQDRSMARLLERSKRVGTMLLKADGEEVERIDELAGELLAREYATPSRPRPCTQQADDCVRCYANHAADPLACAAAVDAYSACAKAAWQEALQRGVTS
;
A
#
# COMPACT_ATOMS: atom_id res chain seq x y z
N MET A 1 -51.37 -27.52 -19.62
CA MET A 1 -52.29 -26.50 -19.07
C MET A 1 -52.72 -27.04 -17.71
N GLY A 2 -52.53 -26.42 -16.55
CA GLY A 2 -52.05 -25.11 -16.14
C GLY A 2 -52.42 -24.97 -14.66
N GLN A 3 -51.61 -24.21 -13.92
CA GLN A 3 -51.88 -23.64 -12.60
C GLN A 3 -51.46 -24.47 -11.38
N SER A 4 -50.19 -24.31 -11.04
CA SER A 4 -49.63 -24.48 -9.71
C SER A 4 -50.20 -23.42 -8.76
N SER A 5 -50.80 -23.86 -7.65
CA SER A 5 -51.16 -23.01 -6.53
C SER A 5 -50.03 -23.08 -5.49
N SER A 6 -49.07 -22.16 -5.58
CA SER A 6 -48.13 -21.90 -4.51
C SER A 6 -48.47 -20.54 -3.93
N SER A 7 -49.29 -20.56 -2.87
CA SER A 7 -49.51 -19.42 -1.98
C SER A 7 -48.17 -19.08 -1.34
N LEU A 8 -47.48 -18.12 -1.94
CA LEU A 8 -46.21 -17.57 -1.50
C LEU A 8 -46.34 -17.05 -0.07
N GLN A 9 -45.40 -17.50 0.73
CA GLN A 9 -45.18 -17.08 2.10
C GLN A 9 -44.89 -15.57 2.10
N ASP A 10 -45.51 -14.88 3.05
CA ASP A 10 -45.20 -13.50 3.39
C ASP A 10 -43.73 -13.42 3.84
N ASP A 11 -42.86 -12.92 2.96
CA ASP A 11 -41.47 -12.58 3.31
C ASP A 11 -41.45 -11.32 4.20
N GLU A 12 -41.62 -11.53 5.51
CA GLU A 12 -41.41 -10.52 6.56
C GLU A 12 -39.90 -10.19 6.63
N MET A 13 -39.46 -9.12 5.97
CA MET A 13 -38.11 -8.58 6.18
C MET A 13 -38.08 -7.78 7.50
N SER A 14 -37.72 -8.46 8.58
CA SER A 14 -37.44 -7.86 9.89
C SER A 14 -36.00 -7.37 9.94
N LEU A 15 -35.79 -6.06 10.11
CA LEU A 15 -34.48 -5.48 10.43
C LEU A 15 -34.23 -5.56 11.94
N ASP A 16 -32.97 -5.79 12.35
CA ASP A 16 -32.49 -6.01 13.73
C ASP A 16 -32.70 -4.81 14.70
N SER A 17 -33.43 -3.78 14.25
CA SER A 17 -33.82 -2.60 15.03
C SER A 17 -35.24 -2.71 15.61
N GLY A 18 -35.94 -3.83 15.41
CA GLY A 18 -37.32 -4.05 15.91
C GLY A 18 -38.39 -3.21 15.21
N VAL A 19 -38.05 -2.55 14.10
CA VAL A 19 -38.97 -1.70 13.33
C VAL A 19 -39.61 -2.50 12.22
N ARG A 20 -40.94 -2.67 12.27
CA ARG A 20 -41.71 -3.33 11.22
C ARG A 20 -42.09 -2.33 10.13
N ILE A 21 -41.65 -2.58 8.90
CA ILE A 21 -41.98 -1.76 7.74
C ILE A 21 -43.20 -2.38 7.05
N THR A 22 -44.31 -1.65 7.01
CA THR A 22 -45.53 -2.09 6.30
C THR A 22 -45.54 -1.53 4.89
N GLN A 23 -46.17 -2.23 3.94
CA GLN A 23 -46.27 -1.80 2.54
C GLN A 23 -46.86 -0.38 2.41
N GLY A 24 -47.83 -0.02 3.25
CA GLY A 24 -48.39 1.32 3.28
C GLY A 24 -47.41 2.41 3.76
N LEU A 25 -46.30 2.05 4.41
CA LEU A 25 -45.22 2.98 4.73
C LEU A 25 -44.30 3.21 3.51
N LEU A 26 -43.99 2.15 2.74
CA LEU A 26 -43.22 2.28 1.49
C LEU A 26 -43.98 3.14 0.47
N GLU A 27 -45.27 2.91 0.29
CA GLU A 27 -46.09 3.67 -0.66
C GLU A 27 -46.16 5.18 -0.33
N ARG A 28 -46.01 5.54 0.96
CA ARG A 28 -45.95 6.93 1.42
C ARG A 28 -44.59 7.58 1.19
N LEU A 29 -43.50 6.81 1.23
CA LEU A 29 -42.16 7.29 0.92
C LEU A 29 -41.99 7.53 -0.58
N ASP A 30 -42.66 6.73 -1.42
CA ASP A 30 -42.71 6.91 -2.88
C ASP A 30 -43.65 8.04 -3.35
N GLY A 31 -44.20 8.83 -2.42
CA GLY A 31 -44.93 10.06 -2.74
C GLY A 31 -46.34 9.88 -3.30
N LYS A 32 -46.96 8.68 -3.21
CA LYS A 32 -48.36 8.49 -3.62
C LYS A 32 -49.34 9.09 -2.59
N PRO A 33 -50.32 9.91 -3.00
CA PRO A 33 -51.28 10.51 -2.07
C PRO A 33 -52.36 9.50 -1.67
N THR A 34 -52.33 9.01 -0.42
CA THR A 34 -53.45 8.26 0.17
C THR A 34 -54.50 9.23 0.73
N GLN A 35 -55.77 9.10 0.30
CA GLN A 35 -56.87 9.86 0.88
C GLN A 35 -57.11 9.45 2.35
N ARG A 36 -56.94 10.40 3.27
CA ARG A 36 -57.38 10.25 4.67
C ARG A 36 -58.76 10.90 4.84
N LYS A 37 -59.76 10.09 5.19
CA LYS A 37 -61.00 10.58 5.80
C LYS A 37 -60.67 11.11 7.20
N PRO A 38 -61.02 12.37 7.55
CA PRO A 38 -60.66 12.91 8.86
C PRO A 38 -61.58 12.31 9.93
N PRO A 39 -61.05 11.85 11.08
CA PRO A 39 -61.85 11.83 12.29
C PRO A 39 -61.93 13.27 12.82
N GLY A 40 -63.15 13.68 13.19
CA GLY A 40 -63.40 14.97 13.79
C GLY A 40 -62.78 15.12 15.18
N GLY A 41 -62.81 16.35 15.69
CA GLY A 41 -62.57 16.67 17.10
C GLY A 41 -61.25 17.39 17.35
N GLY A 42 -61.35 18.68 17.71
CA GLY A 42 -60.25 19.58 17.97
C GLY A 42 -59.35 19.20 19.16
N GLY A 43 -58.13 19.74 19.14
CA GLY A 43 -57.14 19.66 20.21
C GLY A 43 -55.77 19.16 19.75
N ARG A 44 -55.11 19.82 18.78
CA ARG A 44 -53.79 19.36 18.28
C ARG A 44 -52.89 20.44 17.65
N ALA A 45 -53.14 21.71 17.95
CA ALA A 45 -52.29 22.81 17.49
C ALA A 45 -51.09 23.08 18.43
N ALA A 46 -51.28 22.87 19.75
CA ALA A 46 -50.22 23.12 20.73
C ALA A 46 -49.12 22.04 20.76
N THR A 47 -49.46 20.77 20.49
CA THR A 47 -48.49 19.65 20.54
C THR A 47 -47.56 19.64 19.32
N ARG A 48 -48.05 19.96 18.11
CA ARG A 48 -47.24 20.04 16.88
C ARG A 48 -46.11 21.07 16.98
N SER A 49 -46.36 22.20 17.64
CA SER A 49 -45.37 23.26 17.81
C SER A 49 -44.23 22.86 18.75
N GLY A 50 -44.50 21.99 19.73
CA GLY A 50 -43.50 21.40 20.62
C GLY A 50 -42.64 20.35 19.92
N GLU A 51 -43.29 19.38 19.26
CA GLU A 51 -42.62 18.33 18.48
C GLU A 51 -41.75 18.91 17.34
N GLN A 52 -42.23 19.97 16.67
CA GLN A 52 -41.45 20.67 15.65
C GLN A 52 -40.23 21.40 16.23
N ARG A 53 -40.34 22.01 17.41
CA ARG A 53 -39.21 22.67 18.08
C ARG A 53 -38.17 21.67 18.60
N GLU A 54 -38.62 20.54 19.14
CA GLU A 54 -37.73 19.47 19.60
C GLU A 54 -37.00 18.80 18.42
N SER A 55 -37.70 18.57 17.30
CA SER A 55 -37.08 18.07 16.07
C SER A 55 -36.08 19.06 15.46
N ALA A 56 -36.34 20.37 15.51
CA ALA A 56 -35.41 21.40 15.09
C ALA A 56 -34.18 21.50 16.01
N ALA A 57 -34.36 21.32 17.32
CA ALA A 57 -33.25 21.27 18.28
C ALA A 57 -32.38 20.03 18.07
N ALA A 58 -32.97 18.87 17.83
CA ALA A 58 -32.25 17.64 17.50
C ALA A 58 -31.48 17.75 16.17
N ALA A 59 -32.08 18.34 15.14
CA ALA A 59 -31.41 18.63 13.87
C ALA A 59 -30.25 19.62 14.05
N ALA A 60 -30.43 20.68 14.86
CA ALA A 60 -29.37 21.62 15.17
C ALA A 60 -28.21 20.98 15.94
N ALA A 61 -28.50 20.05 16.87
CA ALA A 61 -27.49 19.28 17.58
C ALA A 61 -26.69 18.37 16.63
N LEU A 62 -27.34 17.71 15.67
CA LEU A 62 -26.67 16.89 14.66
C LEU A 62 -25.76 17.74 13.75
N VAL A 63 -26.24 18.92 13.32
CA VAL A 63 -25.43 19.88 12.53
C VAL A 63 -24.23 20.39 13.32
N MET A 64 -24.39 20.64 14.63
CA MET A 64 -23.29 21.02 15.52
C MET A 64 -22.25 19.91 15.66
N GLN A 65 -22.70 18.66 15.79
CA GLN A 65 -21.83 17.49 15.84
C GLN A 65 -21.10 17.27 14.52
N ASP A 66 -21.78 17.38 13.38
CA ASP A 66 -21.15 17.25 12.07
C ASP A 66 -20.06 18.32 11.86
N ARG A 67 -20.34 19.56 12.27
CA ARG A 67 -19.35 20.65 12.25
C ARG A 67 -18.17 20.43 13.21
N SER A 68 -18.35 19.72 14.32
CA SER A 68 -17.26 19.41 15.24
C SER A 68 -16.38 18.30 14.67
N MET A 69 -17.00 17.28 14.07
CA MET A 69 -16.33 16.19 13.36
C MET A 69 -15.53 16.70 12.17
N ALA A 70 -16.10 17.58 11.34
CA ALA A 70 -15.39 18.19 10.20
C ALA A 70 -14.12 18.93 10.65
N ARG A 71 -14.17 19.64 11.78
CA ARG A 71 -12.98 20.33 12.33
C ARG A 71 -11.94 19.37 12.89
N LEU A 72 -12.34 18.22 13.42
CA LEU A 72 -11.40 17.18 13.86
C LEU A 72 -10.70 16.52 12.67
N LEU A 73 -11.46 16.21 11.61
CA LEU A 73 -10.92 15.66 10.38
C LEU A 73 -9.92 16.62 9.71
N GLU A 74 -10.25 17.91 9.63
CA GLU A 74 -9.34 18.90 9.03
C GLU A 74 -8.04 19.03 9.84
N ARG A 75 -8.13 19.01 11.17
CA ARG A 75 -6.95 18.99 12.05
C ARG A 75 -6.11 17.73 11.85
N SER A 76 -6.75 16.57 11.80
CA SER A 76 -6.09 15.29 11.57
C SER A 76 -5.39 15.27 10.21
N LYS A 77 -6.06 15.75 9.15
CA LYS A 77 -5.49 15.87 7.81
C LYS A 77 -4.27 16.79 7.81
N ARG A 78 -4.36 17.96 8.44
CA ARG A 78 -3.23 18.89 8.53
C ARG A 78 -2.02 18.26 9.22
N VAL A 79 -2.22 17.63 10.38
CA VAL A 79 -1.15 16.93 11.11
C VAL A 79 -0.58 15.78 10.28
N GLY A 80 -1.45 14.98 9.66
CA GLY A 80 -1.03 13.88 8.77
C GLY A 80 -0.16 14.36 7.62
N THR A 81 -0.51 15.47 6.96
CA THR A 81 0.32 16.03 5.89
C THR A 81 1.68 16.54 6.37
N MET A 82 1.78 17.02 7.62
CA MET A 82 3.06 17.42 8.20
C MET A 82 3.94 16.21 8.53
N LEU A 83 3.33 15.15 9.09
CA LEU A 83 4.04 13.90 9.37
C LEU A 83 4.58 13.26 8.09
N LEU A 84 3.77 13.18 7.03
CA LEU A 84 4.21 12.60 5.75
C LEU A 84 5.40 13.35 5.13
N LYS A 85 5.45 14.68 5.32
CA LYS A 85 6.61 15.47 4.88
C LYS A 85 7.86 15.15 5.70
N ALA A 86 7.72 15.16 7.02
CA ALA A 86 8.83 14.86 7.92
C ALA A 86 9.35 13.42 7.73
N ASP A 87 8.46 12.47 7.48
CA ASP A 87 8.80 11.08 7.17
C ASP A 87 9.59 10.98 5.87
N GLY A 88 9.17 11.66 4.80
CA GLY A 88 9.93 11.74 3.56
C GLY A 88 11.35 12.33 3.75
N GLU A 89 11.46 13.40 4.52
CA GLU A 89 12.75 14.02 4.85
C GLU A 89 13.65 13.13 5.74
N GLU A 90 13.07 12.27 6.57
CA GLU A 90 13.82 11.30 7.38
C GLU A 90 14.29 10.12 6.53
N VAL A 91 13.43 9.60 5.64
CA VAL A 91 13.79 8.51 4.72
C VAL A 91 14.97 8.92 3.83
N GLU A 92 14.94 10.14 3.27
CA GLU A 92 16.04 10.66 2.45
C GLU A 92 17.36 10.72 3.25
N ARG A 93 17.32 11.19 4.51
CA ARG A 93 18.50 11.21 5.39
C ARG A 93 19.02 9.82 5.72
N ILE A 94 18.13 8.85 5.92
CA ILE A 94 18.51 7.45 6.17
C ILE A 94 19.20 6.87 4.92
N ASP A 95 18.65 7.11 3.73
CA ASP A 95 19.22 6.63 2.47
C ASP A 95 20.61 7.23 2.21
N GLU A 96 20.78 8.53 2.45
CA GLU A 96 22.08 9.21 2.38
C GLU A 96 23.09 8.57 3.34
N LEU A 97 22.73 8.42 4.61
CA LEU A 97 23.61 7.84 5.63
C LEU A 97 23.95 6.37 5.32
N ALA A 98 22.97 5.58 4.87
CA ALA A 98 23.18 4.21 4.47
C ALA A 98 24.14 4.13 3.28
N GLY A 99 24.00 5.01 2.29
CA GLY A 99 24.91 5.15 1.16
C GLY A 99 26.33 5.48 1.59
N GLU A 100 26.49 6.44 2.52
CA GLU A 100 27.80 6.79 3.07
C GLU A 100 28.44 5.63 3.83
N LEU A 101 27.69 4.92 4.68
CA LEU A 101 28.20 3.77 5.42
C LEU A 101 28.63 2.65 4.48
N LEU A 102 27.82 2.34 3.46
CA LEU A 102 28.17 1.37 2.43
C LEU A 102 29.46 1.75 1.69
N ALA A 103 29.60 3.02 1.33
CA ALA A 103 30.79 3.50 0.63
C ALA A 103 32.05 3.53 1.50
N ARG A 104 31.92 3.78 2.80
CA ARG A 104 33.05 3.92 3.72
C ARG A 104 33.50 2.60 4.33
N GLU A 105 32.55 1.78 4.79
CA GLU A 105 32.84 0.60 5.61
C GLU A 105 32.72 -0.71 4.82
N TYR A 106 31.84 -0.74 3.82
CA TYR A 106 31.52 -1.97 3.08
C TYR A 106 31.99 -1.92 1.62
N ALA A 107 32.62 -0.84 1.19
CA ALA A 107 33.27 -0.79 -0.11
C ALA A 107 34.38 -1.85 -0.14
N THR A 108 34.16 -2.88 -0.95
CA THR A 108 35.17 -3.92 -1.15
C THR A 108 36.41 -3.24 -1.74
N PRO A 109 37.59 -3.34 -1.09
CA PRO A 109 38.80 -2.74 -1.62
C PRO A 109 39.03 -3.29 -3.02
N SER A 110 39.08 -2.39 -4.02
CA SER A 110 39.37 -2.74 -5.40
C SER A 110 40.82 -3.23 -5.47
N ARG A 111 41.01 -4.54 -5.32
CA ARG A 111 42.31 -5.16 -5.53
C ARG A 111 42.47 -5.40 -7.03
N PRO A 112 43.59 -4.99 -7.64
CA PRO A 112 43.83 -5.30 -9.04
C PRO A 112 43.75 -6.82 -9.22
N ARG A 113 43.04 -7.24 -10.26
CA ARG A 113 42.91 -8.66 -10.57
C ARG A 113 44.33 -9.22 -10.82
N PRO A 114 44.76 -10.29 -10.13
CA PRO A 114 46.08 -10.84 -10.38
C PRO A 114 46.16 -11.39 -11.80
N CYS A 115 47.37 -11.36 -12.37
CA CYS A 115 47.71 -11.98 -13.65
C CYS A 115 47.00 -11.40 -14.89
N THR A 116 46.60 -10.11 -14.86
CA THR A 116 45.97 -9.43 -16.01
C THR A 116 46.85 -9.48 -17.25
N GLN A 117 48.14 -9.15 -17.12
CA GLN A 117 49.08 -9.16 -18.24
C GLN A 117 49.14 -10.55 -18.91
N GLN A 118 49.32 -11.61 -18.13
CA GLN A 118 49.41 -12.98 -18.67
C GLN A 118 48.06 -13.44 -19.26
N ALA A 119 46.93 -12.99 -18.71
CA ALA A 119 45.62 -13.26 -19.28
C ALA A 119 45.46 -12.60 -20.65
N ASP A 120 45.84 -11.33 -20.77
CA ASP A 120 45.78 -10.56 -22.02
C ASP A 120 46.71 -11.17 -23.08
N ASP A 121 47.91 -11.62 -22.68
CA ASP A 121 48.85 -12.32 -23.56
C ASP A 121 48.27 -13.64 -24.08
N CYS A 122 47.56 -14.38 -23.24
CA CYS A 122 46.93 -15.64 -23.59
C CYS A 122 45.77 -15.42 -24.58
N VAL A 123 44.90 -14.44 -24.31
CA VAL A 123 43.81 -14.05 -25.23
C VAL A 123 44.36 -13.58 -26.57
N ARG A 124 45.40 -12.73 -26.54
CA ARG A 124 46.07 -12.24 -27.75
C ARG A 124 46.72 -13.37 -28.55
N CYS A 125 47.31 -14.35 -27.90
CA CYS A 125 47.86 -15.51 -28.58
C CYS A 125 46.77 -16.29 -29.32
N TYR A 126 45.68 -16.65 -28.64
CA TYR A 126 44.59 -17.39 -29.28
C TYR A 126 43.94 -16.61 -30.43
N ALA A 127 43.83 -15.29 -30.31
CA ALA A 127 43.35 -14.44 -31.40
C ALA A 127 44.24 -14.53 -32.65
N ASN A 128 45.55 -14.63 -32.48
CA ASN A 128 46.52 -14.71 -33.57
C ASN A 128 46.73 -16.15 -34.12
N HIS A 129 46.42 -17.17 -33.32
CA HIS A 129 46.66 -18.57 -33.64
C HIS A 129 45.35 -19.40 -33.66
N ALA A 130 44.27 -18.85 -34.20
CA ALA A 130 42.95 -19.51 -34.21
C ALA A 130 42.95 -20.90 -34.90
N ALA A 131 43.80 -21.10 -35.92
CA ALA A 131 43.93 -22.37 -36.64
C ALA A 131 44.87 -23.38 -35.95
N ASP A 132 45.74 -22.92 -35.05
CA ASP A 132 46.64 -23.77 -34.27
C ASP A 132 46.69 -23.30 -32.80
N PRO A 133 45.67 -23.64 -32.01
CA PRO A 133 45.58 -23.20 -30.61
C PRO A 133 46.73 -23.74 -29.74
N LEU A 134 47.38 -24.85 -30.14
CA LEU A 134 48.48 -25.45 -29.38
C LEU A 134 49.76 -24.61 -29.44
N ALA A 135 49.90 -23.75 -30.44
CA ALA A 135 50.99 -22.76 -30.49
C ALA A 135 50.99 -21.83 -29.26
N CYS A 136 49.86 -21.69 -28.56
CA CYS A 136 49.72 -20.85 -27.39
C CYS A 136 50.06 -21.52 -26.05
N ALA A 137 50.63 -22.74 -26.07
CA ALA A 137 50.99 -23.47 -24.85
C ALA A 137 51.83 -22.63 -23.87
N ALA A 138 52.85 -21.91 -24.37
CA ALA A 138 53.69 -21.06 -23.53
C ALA A 138 52.92 -19.91 -22.85
N ALA A 139 51.95 -19.30 -23.54
CA ALA A 139 51.11 -18.24 -22.97
C ALA A 139 50.16 -18.79 -21.90
N VAL A 140 49.61 -19.99 -22.12
CA VAL A 140 48.79 -20.72 -21.14
C VAL A 140 49.62 -21.09 -19.91
N ASP A 141 50.83 -21.61 -20.10
CA ASP A 141 51.73 -21.98 -19.01
C ASP A 141 52.08 -20.77 -18.15
N ALA A 142 52.43 -19.65 -18.77
CA ALA A 142 52.71 -18.39 -18.07
C ALA A 142 51.50 -17.89 -17.25
N TYR A 143 50.30 -17.92 -17.81
CA TYR A 143 49.08 -17.57 -17.09
C TYR A 143 48.82 -18.54 -15.92
N SER A 144 48.99 -19.84 -16.13
CA SER A 144 48.78 -20.86 -15.11
C SER A 144 49.77 -20.73 -13.94
N ALA A 145 51.03 -20.42 -14.24
CA ALA A 145 52.07 -20.22 -13.24
C ALA A 145 51.76 -18.99 -12.38
N CYS A 146 51.38 -17.88 -13.01
CA CYS A 146 50.95 -16.69 -12.29
C CYS A 146 49.72 -16.96 -11.41
N ALA A 147 48.70 -17.63 -11.95
CA ALA A 147 47.47 -17.94 -11.21
C ALA A 147 47.75 -18.80 -9.96
N LYS A 148 48.62 -19.82 -10.09
CA LYS A 148 49.06 -20.65 -8.96
C LYS A 148 49.78 -19.83 -7.89
N ALA A 149 50.71 -18.96 -8.30
CA ALA A 149 51.45 -18.10 -7.38
C ALA A 149 50.52 -17.12 -6.64
N ALA A 150 49.61 -16.47 -7.37
CA ALA A 150 48.62 -15.55 -6.79
C ALA A 150 47.69 -16.26 -5.79
N TRP A 151 47.30 -17.51 -6.09
CA TRP A 151 46.49 -18.31 -5.17
C TRP A 151 47.25 -18.69 -3.89
N GLN A 152 48.51 -19.12 -4.02
CA GLN A 152 49.36 -19.43 -2.86
C GLN A 152 49.58 -18.19 -1.98
N GLU A 153 49.83 -17.03 -2.59
CA GLU A 153 49.99 -15.77 -1.87
C GLU A 153 48.70 -15.35 -1.15
N ALA A 154 47.53 -15.55 -1.77
CA ALA A 154 46.25 -15.28 -1.14
C ALA A 154 45.98 -16.18 0.07
N LEU A 155 46.31 -17.48 -0.03
CA LEU A 155 46.21 -18.41 1.09
C LEU A 155 47.12 -18.01 2.25
N GLN A 156 48.37 -17.61 1.96
CA GLN A 156 49.31 -17.16 2.99
C GLN A 156 48.81 -15.91 3.71
N ARG A 157 48.26 -14.93 2.99
CA ARG A 157 47.66 -13.72 3.59
C ARG A 157 46.45 -14.02 4.46
N GLY A 158 45.63 -15.00 4.07
CA GLY A 158 44.44 -15.42 4.83
C GLY A 158 44.76 -16.19 6.12
N VAL A 159 45.94 -16.80 6.21
CA VAL A 159 46.41 -17.50 7.42
C VAL A 159 47.03 -16.54 8.44
N THR A 160 47.50 -15.37 8.00
CA THR A 160 48.15 -14.35 8.86
C THR A 160 47.23 -13.23 9.33
N SER A 161 45.92 -13.30 9.02
CA SER A 161 44.95 -12.25 9.32
C SER A 161 43.89 -12.67 10.34
#